data_AF-A0A1L9WRK3-F1
#
_entry.id   AF-A0A1L9WRK3-F1
#
_cell.length_a   1.000
_cell.length_b   1.000
_cell.length_c   1.000
_cell.angle_alpha   90.00
_cell.angle_beta   90.00
_cell.angle_gamma   90.00
#
_symmetry.space_group_name_H-M   'P 1'
#
loop_
_entity.id
_entity.type
_entity.pdbx_description
1 polymer ?
#
loop_
_entity_poly.entity_id
_entity_poly.type
_entity_poly.pdbx_seq_one_letter_code
_entity_poly.pdbx_strand_id
1 'polypeptide(L)'
;MKTPSLLRLGWVLGVALVVAWSVSGFPAPAEAAGTTLNDTVTATGHRTKTFTWTIKKVADPTTLNLVQGDSGSGTVTYTVTLTKDDGTDRTLV
;
A
#
# COMPACT_ATOMS: atom_id res chain seq x y z
N MET A 1 25.39 -29.82 -74.96
CA MET A 1 26.66 -29.62 -74.22
C MET A 1 27.33 -28.37 -74.74
N LYS A 2 27.45 -27.32 -73.91
CA LYS A 2 28.11 -26.06 -74.27
C LYS A 2 29.00 -25.67 -73.10
N THR A 3 30.30 -25.84 -73.29
CA THR A 3 31.36 -25.66 -72.29
C THR A 3 31.43 -24.19 -71.84
N PRO A 4 31.34 -23.87 -70.54
CA PRO A 4 31.51 -22.50 -70.08
C PRO A 4 32.99 -22.08 -70.12
N SER A 5 33.26 -20.87 -70.63
CA SER A 5 34.62 -20.35 -70.81
C SER A 5 35.29 -19.98 -69.47
N LEU A 6 36.53 -20.45 -69.30
CA LEU A 6 37.37 -20.28 -68.10
C LEU A 6 37.65 -18.81 -67.72
N LEU A 7 37.40 -17.87 -68.64
CA LEU A 7 37.59 -16.43 -68.43
C LEU A 7 36.51 -15.78 -67.54
N ARG A 8 35.34 -16.41 -67.37
CA ARG A 8 34.28 -15.91 -66.47
C ARG A 8 34.46 -16.35 -65.01
N LEU A 9 35.29 -17.36 -64.74
CA LEU A 9 35.50 -17.92 -63.39
C LEU A 9 36.50 -17.10 -62.57
N GLY A 10 37.50 -16.49 -63.22
CA GLY A 10 38.51 -15.65 -62.55
C GLY A 10 37.97 -14.35 -61.96
N TRP A 11 36.96 -13.74 -62.62
CA TRP A 11 36.33 -12.51 -62.13
C TRP A 11 35.43 -12.74 -60.91
N VAL A 12 34.69 -13.85 -60.89
CA VAL A 12 33.81 -14.18 -59.76
C VAL A 12 34.62 -14.50 -58.50
N LEU A 13 35.78 -15.15 -58.64
CA LEU A 13 36.73 -15.39 -57.54
C LEU A 13 37.39 -14.10 -57.03
N GLY A 14 37.75 -13.17 -57.92
CA GLY A 14 38.32 -11.88 -57.55
C GLY A 14 37.34 -10.99 -56.76
N VAL A 15 36.07 -10.95 -57.15
CA VAL A 15 35.03 -10.19 -56.44
C VAL A 15 34.64 -10.85 -55.11
N ALA A 16 34.59 -12.19 -55.05
CA ALA A 16 34.30 -12.92 -53.81
C ALA A 16 35.36 -12.70 -52.73
N LEU A 17 36.64 -12.54 -53.12
CA LEU A 17 37.73 -12.31 -52.16
C LEU A 17 37.67 -10.91 -51.52
N VAL A 18 37.20 -9.88 -52.25
CA VAL A 18 37.11 -8.51 -51.73
C VAL A 18 35.93 -8.34 -50.76
N VAL A 19 34.80 -9.03 -50.99
CA VAL A 19 33.63 -8.95 -50.11
C VAL A 19 33.87 -9.63 -48.75
N ALA A 20 34.71 -10.67 -48.70
CA ALA A 20 35.00 -11.41 -47.46
C ALA A 20 35.86 -10.64 -46.45
N TRP A 21 36.62 -9.62 -46.89
CA TRP A 21 37.57 -8.89 -46.02
C TRP A 21 37.00 -7.61 -45.41
N SER A 22 35.75 -7.23 -45.72
CA SER A 22 35.18 -5.93 -45.31
C SER A 22 34.07 -6.00 -44.26
N VAL A 23 33.78 -7.17 -43.67
CA VAL A 23 32.65 -7.30 -42.72
C VAL A 23 33.07 -7.29 -41.24
N SER A 24 34.35 -7.38 -40.91
CA SER A 24 34.80 -7.53 -39.52
C SER A 24 34.98 -6.23 -38.71
N GLY A 25 34.44 -5.10 -39.17
CA GLY A 25 34.78 -3.78 -38.61
C GLY A 25 33.65 -2.91 -38.04
N PHE A 26 32.38 -3.32 -38.12
CA PHE A 26 31.31 -2.49 -37.58
C PHE A 26 31.06 -2.85 -36.10
N PRO A 27 31.33 -1.94 -35.15
CA PRO A 27 30.89 -2.15 -33.78
C PRO A 27 29.36 -2.26 -33.77
N ALA A 28 28.83 -3.17 -32.96
CA ALA A 28 27.39 -3.23 -32.71
C ALA A 28 26.90 -1.85 -32.25
N PRO A 29 25.73 -1.35 -32.70
CA PRO A 29 25.16 -0.14 -32.13
C PRO A 29 25.02 -0.36 -30.62
N ALA A 30 25.65 0.51 -29.83
CA ALA A 30 25.54 0.45 -28.38
C ALA A 30 24.06 0.49 -28.00
N GLU A 31 23.60 -0.52 -27.27
CA GLU A 31 22.25 -0.52 -26.70
C GLU A 31 22.10 0.73 -25.83
N ALA A 32 21.06 1.53 -26.09
CA ALA A 32 20.80 2.73 -25.32
C ALA A 32 20.60 2.34 -23.85
N ALA A 33 21.47 2.83 -22.98
CA ALA A 33 21.31 2.64 -21.55
C ALA A 33 19.98 3.27 -21.12
N GLY A 34 18.99 2.45 -20.79
CA GLY A 34 17.70 2.92 -20.30
C GLY A 34 17.88 3.76 -19.04
N THR A 35 17.09 4.82 -18.91
CA THR A 35 17.01 5.61 -17.68
C THR A 35 15.97 5.00 -16.73
N THR A 36 16.43 4.49 -15.59
CA THR A 36 15.51 4.05 -14.53
C THR A 36 15.08 5.26 -13.69
N LEU A 37 13.79 5.57 -13.73
CA LEU A 37 13.18 6.56 -12.83
C LEU A 37 12.66 5.83 -11.59
N ASN A 38 13.16 6.22 -10.42
CA ASN A 38 12.68 5.73 -9.12
C ASN A 38 11.87 6.85 -8.46
N ASP A 39 10.65 6.52 -8.01
CA ASP A 39 9.83 7.40 -7.19
C ASP A 39 9.41 6.66 -5.91
N THR A 40 9.21 7.39 -4.82
CA THR A 40 8.81 6.83 -3.54
C THR A 40 7.59 7.56 -3.02
N VAL A 41 6.47 6.85 -2.97
CA VAL A 41 5.23 7.34 -2.35
C VAL A 41 5.12 6.73 -0.96
N THR A 42 5.04 7.58 0.06
CA THR A 42 4.76 7.16 1.44
C THR A 42 3.37 7.62 1.85
N ALA A 43 2.64 6.74 2.56
CA ALA A 43 1.35 7.06 3.17
C ALA A 43 1.40 6.70 4.65
N THR A 44 0.88 7.59 5.49
CA THR A 44 0.74 7.37 6.93
C THR A 44 -0.69 6.92 7.20
N GLY A 45 -0.88 5.66 7.58
CA GLY A 45 -2.19 5.17 8.00
C GLY A 45 -2.60 5.73 9.36
N HIS A 46 -3.87 6.05 9.52
CA HIS A 46 -4.44 6.49 10.80
C HIS A 46 -5.59 5.58 11.23
N ARG A 47 -5.64 5.20 12.51
CA ARG A 47 -6.76 4.43 13.10
C ARG A 47 -7.30 5.16 14.33
N THR A 48 -8.61 5.27 14.42
CA THR A 48 -9.33 5.81 15.58
C THR A 48 -10.32 4.77 16.10
N LYS A 49 -10.39 4.58 17.41
CA LYS A 49 -11.40 3.72 18.06
C LYS A 49 -12.25 4.56 19.00
N THR A 50 -13.54 4.66 18.70
CA THR A 50 -14.52 5.43 19.49
C THR A 50 -15.29 4.48 20.39
N PHE A 51 -15.51 4.84 21.64
CA PHE A 51 -16.29 4.05 22.59
C PHE A 51 -17.49 4.83 23.09
N THR A 52 -18.64 4.19 23.13
CA THR A 52 -19.84 4.72 23.78
C THR A 52 -19.82 4.31 25.24
N TRP A 53 -20.02 5.29 26.11
CA TRP A 53 -20.13 5.06 27.55
C TRP A 53 -21.56 5.31 27.99
N THR A 54 -22.12 4.35 28.72
CA THR A 54 -23.43 4.49 29.37
C THR A 54 -23.20 4.64 30.88
N ILE A 55 -23.76 5.71 31.45
CA ILE A 55 -23.69 5.99 32.88
C ILE A 55 -25.11 5.88 33.44
N LYS A 56 -25.32 4.98 34.39
CA LYS A 56 -26.60 4.83 35.10
C LYS A 56 -26.40 5.17 36.56
N LYS A 57 -27.31 5.96 37.13
CA LYS A 57 -27.38 6.24 38.56
C LYS A 57 -28.73 5.81 39.08
N VAL A 58 -28.74 5.08 40.19
CA VAL A 58 -29.95 4.65 40.89
C VAL A 58 -29.83 5.07 42.34
N ALA A 59 -30.92 5.56 42.91
CA ALA A 59 -31.05 5.88 44.33
C ALA A 59 -31.91 4.81 45.00
N ASP A 60 -31.54 4.38 46.19
CA ASP A 60 -32.34 3.49 47.02
C ASP A 60 -32.25 3.92 48.50
N PRO A 61 -33.36 4.30 49.14
CA PRO A 61 -34.72 4.39 48.59
C PRO A 61 -34.92 5.62 47.67
N THR A 62 -35.85 5.54 46.72
CA THR A 62 -36.24 6.68 45.85
C THR A 62 -37.20 7.66 46.53
N THR A 63 -37.69 7.33 47.72
CA THR A 63 -38.62 8.16 48.49
C THR A 63 -38.26 8.03 49.96
N LEU A 64 -38.22 9.17 50.65
CA LEU A 64 -38.06 9.22 52.10
C LEU A 64 -39.32 9.87 52.68
N ASN A 65 -39.88 9.24 53.71
CA ASN A 65 -40.98 9.84 54.47
C ASN A 65 -40.40 10.37 55.78
N LEU A 66 -40.53 11.67 56.00
CA LEU A 66 -39.95 12.35 57.16
C LEU A 66 -41.08 12.90 58.04
N VAL A 67 -40.98 12.71 59.36
CA VAL A 67 -41.94 13.25 60.33
C VAL A 67 -41.36 14.44 61.09
N GLN A 68 -42.23 15.35 61.52
CA GLN A 68 -41.81 16.56 62.24
C GLN A 68 -41.12 16.19 63.56
N GLY A 69 -39.89 16.65 63.75
CA GLY A 69 -39.04 16.30 64.89
C GLY A 69 -37.96 15.27 64.56
N ASP A 70 -38.02 14.59 63.41
CA ASP A 70 -36.89 13.78 62.94
C ASP A 70 -35.70 14.67 62.62
N SER A 71 -34.56 14.36 63.21
CA SER A 71 -33.29 15.06 62.97
C SER A 71 -32.64 14.68 61.63
N GLY A 72 -33.43 14.20 60.65
CA GLY A 72 -33.03 14.09 59.25
C GLY A 72 -32.14 12.90 58.86
N SER A 73 -32.20 11.77 59.56
CA SER A 73 -31.34 10.60 59.27
C SER A 73 -31.93 9.61 58.24
N GLY A 74 -32.57 10.11 57.18
CA GLY A 74 -32.91 9.28 56.02
C GLY A 74 -31.67 9.06 55.15
N THR A 75 -31.01 7.90 55.27
CA THR A 75 -29.87 7.57 54.41
C THR A 75 -30.38 7.07 53.05
N VAL A 76 -29.86 7.65 51.97
CA VAL A 76 -30.09 7.17 50.60
C VAL A 76 -28.77 6.68 50.03
N THR A 77 -28.75 5.42 49.62
CA THR A 77 -27.62 4.84 48.91
C THR A 77 -27.75 5.11 47.42
N TYR A 78 -26.65 5.52 46.79
CA TYR A 78 -26.60 5.69 45.34
C TYR A 78 -25.68 4.65 44.72
N THR A 79 -26.20 3.94 43.73
CA THR A 79 -25.40 3.05 42.90
C THR A 79 -25.17 3.73 41.55
N VAL A 80 -23.90 3.86 41.18
CA VAL A 80 -23.49 4.34 39.86
C VAL A 80 -22.86 3.19 39.10
N THR A 81 -23.40 2.91 37.92
CA THR A 81 -22.88 1.87 37.03
C THR A 81 -22.36 2.52 35.76
N LEU A 82 -21.14 2.16 35.37
CA LEU A 82 -20.50 2.60 34.15
C LEU A 82 -20.37 1.40 33.20
N THR A 83 -20.87 1.52 31.98
CA THR A 83 -20.75 0.49 30.95
C THR A 83 -20.03 1.07 29.74
N LYS A 84 -18.98 0.38 29.30
CA LYS A 84 -18.26 0.67 28.06
C LYS A 84 -18.70 -0.32 27.01
N ASP A 85 -18.97 0.14 25.79
CA ASP A 85 -19.20 -0.75 24.66
C ASP A 85 -17.89 -1.33 24.10
N ASP A 86 -18.02 -2.20 23.10
CA ASP A 86 -16.88 -2.80 22.40
C ASP A 86 -16.11 -1.79 21.53
N GLY A 87 -16.67 -0.60 21.32
CA GLY A 87 -16.13 0.46 20.49
C GLY A 87 -16.20 0.22 18.98
N THR A 88 -16.11 1.29 18.22
CA THR A 88 -16.11 1.30 16.75
C THR A 88 -14.77 1.79 16.22
N ASP A 89 -14.15 1.00 15.34
CA ASP A 89 -12.93 1.37 14.65
C ASP A 89 -13.20 2.15 13.36
N ARG A 90 -12.39 3.17 13.10
CA ARG A 90 -12.24 3.82 11.79
C ARG A 90 -10.79 3.85 11.38
N THR A 91 -10.53 3.47 10.13
CA THR A 91 -9.21 3.53 9.52
C THR A 91 -9.25 4.51 8.36
N LEU A 92 -8.29 5.41 8.29
CA LEU A 92 -8.03 6.31 7.16
C LEU A 92 -6.71 5.86 6.54
N VAL A 93 -6.76 5.59 5.23
CA VAL A 93 -5.62 5.21 4.38
C VAL A 93 -5.25 6.37 3.48
#